data_AF-A0A1G9PVG8-F1
#
_entry.id   AF-A0A1G9PVG8-F1
#
_cell.length_a   1.000
_cell.length_b   1.000
_cell.length_c   1.000
_cell.angle_alpha   90.00
_cell.angle_beta   90.00
_cell.angle_gamma   90.00
#
_symmetry.space_group_name_H-M   'P 1'
#
loop_
_entity.id
_entity.type
_entity.pdbx_description
1 polymer ?
#
loop_
_entity_poly.entity_id
_entity_poly.type
_entity_poly.pdbx_seq_one_letter_code
_entity_poly.pdbx_strand_id
1 'polypeptide(L)'
;MKHYVRIHYEDPTSGGELINIAELEELSAAECKMVRMIELDPAESITGIYIDGRVVGQANMPLPTVPHPATYEHFDGITATALSLEEFEGLWEEALQKLR
;
A
#
# COMPACT_ATOMS: atom_id res chain seq x y z
N MET A 1 -9.74 -6.94 11.79
CA MET A 1 -8.32 -7.05 12.16
C MET A 1 -7.53 -6.12 11.24
N LYS A 2 -6.39 -5.58 11.67
CA LYS A 2 -5.57 -4.70 10.82
C LYS A 2 -4.39 -5.47 10.24
N HIS A 3 -4.04 -5.15 9.00
CA HIS A 3 -2.88 -5.68 8.29
C HIS A 3 -2.04 -4.52 7.80
N TYR A 4 -0.72 -4.63 7.95
CA TYR A 4 0.24 -3.69 7.39
C TYR A 4 1.07 -4.46 6.37
N VAL A 5 1.15 -3.97 5.15
CA VAL A 5 1.74 -4.72 4.05
C VAL A 5 2.47 -3.80 3.08
N ARG A 6 3.68 -4.17 2.70
CA ARG A 6 4.36 -3.62 1.53
C ARG A 6 3.98 -4.46 0.33
N ILE A 7 3.49 -3.82 -0.72
CA ILE A 7 3.08 -4.42 -1.98
C ILE A 7 3.99 -3.89 -3.07
N HIS A 8 4.57 -4.80 -3.84
CA HIS A 8 5.25 -4.49 -5.10
C HIS A 8 4.49 -5.21 -6.21
N TYR A 9 3.99 -4.44 -7.16
CA TYR A 9 3.37 -4.95 -8.36
C TYR A 9 4.27 -4.67 -9.56
N GLU A 10 4.61 -5.72 -10.30
CA GLU A 10 5.28 -5.64 -11.59
C GLU A 10 4.29 -6.06 -12.69
N ASP A 11 3.99 -5.16 -13.63
CA ASP A 11 3.14 -5.48 -14.78
C ASP A 11 3.93 -6.37 -15.76
N PRO A 12 3.52 -7.64 -15.95
CA PRO A 12 4.24 -8.58 -16.81
C PRO A 12 4.21 -8.20 -18.30
N THR A 13 3.34 -7.27 -18.71
CA THR A 13 3.18 -6.86 -20.12
C THR A 13 3.98 -5.60 -20.44
N SER A 14 3.89 -4.58 -19.58
CA SER A 14 4.51 -3.27 -19.83
C SER A 14 5.87 -3.09 -19.13
N GLY A 15 6.18 -3.92 -18.13
CA GLY A 15 7.34 -3.73 -17.25
C GLY A 15 7.22 -2.53 -16.32
N GLY A 16 6.03 -1.92 -16.22
CA GLY A 16 5.75 -0.90 -15.22
C GLY A 16 5.68 -1.49 -13.83
N GLU A 17 6.03 -0.71 -12.82
CA GLU A 17 5.97 -1.14 -11.43
C GLU A 17 5.24 -0.15 -10.54
N LEU A 18 4.65 -0.67 -9.46
CA LEU A 18 4.00 0.10 -8.41
C LEU A 18 4.48 -0.44 -7.05
N ILE A 19 4.93 0.45 -6.18
CA ILE A 19 5.37 0.09 -4.83
C ILE A 19 4.54 0.91 -3.85
N ASN A 20 3.73 0.24 -3.04
CA ASN A 20 2.99 0.90 -1.99
C ASN A 20 3.06 0.14 -0.66
N ILE A 21 2.82 0.88 0.42
CA ILE A 21 2.76 0.36 1.79
C ILE A 21 1.40 0.73 2.35
N ALA A 22 0.61 -0.26 2.74
CA ALA A 22 -0.79 -0.08 3.08
C ALA A 22 -1.10 -0.54 4.50
N GLU A 23 -1.95 0.24 5.18
CA GLU A 23 -2.75 -0.23 6.30
C GLU A 23 -4.13 -0.62 5.77
N LEU A 24 -4.50 -1.86 6.05
CA LEU A 24 -5.75 -2.46 5.65
C LEU A 24 -6.56 -2.89 6.87
N GLU A 25 -7.88 -2.72 6.80
CA GLU A 25 -8.81 -3.22 7.81
C GLU A 25 -9.64 -4.36 7.21
N GLU A 26 -9.52 -5.55 7.78
CA GLU A 26 -10.24 -6.74 7.34
C GLU A 26 -11.76 -6.56 7.42
N LEU A 27 -12.42 -6.79 6.29
CA LEU A 27 -13.87 -6.82 6.16
C LEU A 27 -14.38 -8.26 6.15
N SER A 28 -13.62 -9.16 5.51
CA SER A 28 -13.88 -10.59 5.43
C SER A 28 -12.58 -11.35 5.22
N ALA A 29 -12.66 -12.69 5.20
CA ALA A 29 -11.50 -13.54 4.91
C ALA A 29 -10.88 -13.32 3.51
N ALA A 30 -11.58 -12.63 2.60
CA ALA A 30 -11.14 -12.39 1.23
C ALA A 30 -10.93 -10.91 0.90
N GLU A 31 -11.38 -9.99 1.76
CA GLU A 31 -11.40 -8.56 1.44
C GLU A 31 -11.00 -7.70 2.64
N CYS A 32 -10.27 -6.62 2.34
CA CYS A 32 -9.96 -5.56 3.28
C CYS A 32 -10.39 -4.19 2.73
N LYS A 33 -10.65 -3.27 3.64
CA LYS A 33 -10.77 -1.85 3.37
C LYS A 33 -9.38 -1.21 3.36
N MET A 34 -9.13 -0.34 2.38
CA MET A 34 -7.94 0.51 2.37
C MET A 34 -8.10 1.65 3.38
N VAL A 35 -7.25 1.70 4.41
CA VAL A 35 -7.30 2.72 5.47
C VAL A 35 -6.30 3.84 5.21
N ARG A 36 -5.02 3.48 5.07
CA ARG A 36 -3.91 4.37 4.72
C ARG A 36 -3.03 3.71 3.68
N MET A 37 -2.44 4.50 2.79
CA MET A 37 -1.46 4.01 1.82
C MET A 37 -0.34 5.02 1.66
N ILE A 38 0.88 4.55 1.50
CA ILE A 38 2.07 5.31 1.11
C ILE A 38 2.48 4.78 -0.26
N GLU A 39 2.65 5.66 -1.24
CA GLU A 39 3.21 5.33 -2.55
C GLU A 39 4.71 5.66 -2.56
N LEU A 40 5.48 4.77 -3.17
CA LEU A 40 6.91 4.91 -3.37
C LEU A 40 7.23 4.86 -4.86
N ASP A 41 8.26 5.58 -5.27
CA ASP A 41 8.87 5.39 -6.59
C ASP A 41 9.82 4.18 -6.61
N PRO A 42 10.34 3.77 -7.79
CA PRO A 42 11.33 2.69 -7.91
C PRO A 42 12.62 2.88 -7.11
N ALA A 43 12.94 4.11 -6.70
CA ALA A 43 14.09 4.43 -5.87
C ALA A 43 13.74 4.39 -4.36
N GLU A 44 12.59 3.80 -4.01
CA GLU A 44 12.02 3.72 -2.66
C GLU A 44 11.79 5.08 -1.99
N SER A 45 11.64 6.15 -2.78
CA SER A 45 11.30 7.45 -2.26
C SER A 45 9.79 7.61 -2.14
N ILE A 46 9.32 8.04 -0.95
CA ILE A 46 7.91 8.36 -0.74
C ILE A 46 7.49 9.50 -1.69
N THR A 47 6.46 9.25 -2.50
CA THR A 47 5.94 10.19 -3.51
C THR A 47 4.57 10.75 -3.14
N GLY A 48 3.75 9.98 -2.41
CA GLY A 48 2.44 10.42 -1.97
C GLY A 48 1.82 9.48 -0.93
N ILE A 49 0.69 9.91 -0.38
CA ILE A 49 -0.13 9.12 0.53
C ILE A 49 -1.60 9.19 0.16
N TYR A 50 -2.36 8.18 0.60
CA TYR A 50 -3.81 8.20 0.67
C TYR A 50 -4.26 8.08 2.12
N ILE A 51 -5.17 8.96 2.54
CA ILE A 51 -5.82 8.95 3.85
C ILE A 51 -7.17 9.67 3.76
N ASP A 52 -8.17 9.21 4.51
CA ASP A 52 -9.50 9.83 4.61
C ASP A 52 -10.18 10.09 3.25
N GLY A 53 -10.02 9.15 2.30
CA GLY A 53 -10.65 9.24 0.98
C GLY A 53 -9.97 10.22 0.01
N ARG A 54 -8.78 10.71 0.31
CA ARG A 54 -8.04 11.65 -0.55
C ARG A 54 -6.57 11.26 -0.69
N VAL A 55 -5.98 11.72 -1.80
CA VAL A 55 -4.55 11.62 -2.08
C VAL A 55 -3.87 12.95 -1.72
N VAL A 56 -2.66 12.86 -1.15
CA VAL A 56 -1.73 13.97 -0.92
C VAL A 56 -0.40 13.62 -1.60
N GLY A 57 0.17 14.54 -2.37
CA GLY A 57 1.36 14.26 -3.19
C GLY A 57 1.03 13.48 -4.47
N GLN A 58 1.95 12.63 -4.90
CA GLN A 58 1.82 11.78 -6.08
C GLN A 58 1.61 10.33 -5.65
N ALA A 59 0.35 9.92 -5.51
CA ALA A 59 -0.03 8.52 -5.27
C ALA A 59 -1.22 8.15 -6.13
N ASN A 60 -1.38 6.86 -6.42
CA ASN A 60 -2.59 6.38 -7.07
C ASN A 60 -3.78 6.42 -6.09
N MET A 61 -4.99 6.66 -6.61
CA MET A 61 -6.21 6.50 -5.81
C MET A 61 -6.48 4.99 -5.66
N PRO A 62 -6.44 4.44 -4.45
CA PRO A 62 -6.72 3.02 -4.26
C PRO A 62 -8.22 2.73 -4.43
N LEU A 63 -8.54 1.47 -4.70
CA LEU A 63 -9.91 0.99 -4.55
C LEU A 63 -10.31 1.03 -3.07
N PRO A 64 -11.58 1.35 -2.74
CA PRO A 64 -12.04 1.40 -1.35
C PRO A 64 -11.97 0.03 -0.66
N THR A 65 -12.12 -1.04 -1.43
CA THR A 65 -12.00 -2.43 -1.02
C THR A 65 -10.97 -3.12 -1.91
N VAL A 66 -10.06 -3.86 -1.28
CA VAL A 66 -8.96 -4.60 -1.93
C VAL A 66 -8.98 -6.06 -1.45
N PRO A 67 -8.35 -7.00 -2.19
CA PRO A 67 -8.24 -8.37 -1.73
C PRO A 67 -7.46 -8.46 -0.41
N HIS A 68 -7.75 -9.50 0.38
CA HIS A 68 -7.05 -9.73 1.64
C HIS A 68 -5.57 -10.09 1.37
N PRO A 69 -4.58 -9.58 2.15
CA PRO A 69 -3.16 -9.84 1.90
C PRO A 69 -2.77 -11.32 1.83
N ALA A 70 -3.45 -12.17 2.59
CA ALA A 70 -3.28 -13.63 2.53
C ALA A 70 -3.64 -14.26 1.18
N THR A 71 -4.26 -13.51 0.26
CA THR A 71 -4.61 -13.98 -1.09
C THR A 71 -3.66 -13.44 -2.17
N TYR A 72 -2.77 -12.51 -1.83
CA TYR A 72 -1.92 -11.81 -2.80
C TYR A 72 -0.96 -12.74 -3.56
N GLU A 73 -0.57 -13.87 -2.97
CA GLU A 73 0.25 -14.89 -3.65
C GLU A 73 -0.42 -15.52 -4.88
N HIS A 74 -1.74 -15.39 -5.02
CA HIS A 74 -2.49 -15.90 -6.17
C HIS A 74 -2.59 -14.92 -7.34
N PHE A 75 -2.05 -13.70 -7.20
CA PHE A 75 -2.12 -12.68 -8.24
C PHE A 75 -0.76 -12.52 -8.92
N ASP A 76 -0.75 -12.68 -10.25
CA ASP A 76 0.46 -12.53 -11.05
C ASP A 76 1.07 -11.13 -10.91
N GLY A 77 2.40 -11.08 -10.75
CA GLY A 77 3.15 -9.83 -10.63
C GLY A 77 3.06 -9.16 -9.26
N ILE A 78 2.30 -9.70 -8.29
CA ILE A 78 2.22 -9.14 -6.94
C ILE A 78 3.16 -9.88 -6.00
N THR A 79 4.04 -9.14 -5.35
CA THR A 79 4.79 -9.58 -4.17
C THR A 79 4.34 -8.75 -2.96
N ALA A 80 4.04 -9.42 -1.86
CA ALA A 80 3.57 -8.77 -0.64
C ALA A 80 4.37 -9.23 0.58
N THR A 81 4.81 -8.26 1.39
CA THR A 81 5.54 -8.51 2.64
C THR A 81 4.77 -7.88 3.79
N ALA A 82 4.42 -8.70 4.79
CA ALA A 82 3.79 -8.21 6.00
C ALA A 82 4.76 -7.31 6.80
N LEU A 83 4.22 -6.25 7.38
CA LEU A 83 4.93 -5.33 8.26
C LEU A 83 4.31 -5.37 9.65
N SER A 84 5.12 -5.04 10.65
CA SER A 84 4.61 -4.68 11.98
C SER A 84 3.94 -3.30 11.95
N LEU A 85 3.11 -3.04 12.97
CA LEU A 85 2.54 -1.70 13.19
C LEU A 85 3.64 -0.65 13.38
N GLU A 86 4.71 -0.97 14.10
CA GLU A 86 5.80 -0.02 14.39
C GLU A 86 6.54 0.40 13.11
N GLU A 87 6.86 -0.55 12.24
CA GLU A 87 7.47 -0.27 10.94
C GLU A 87 6.56 0.62 10.07
N PHE A 88 5.26 0.32 10.05
CA PHE A 88 4.31 1.13 9.29
C PHE A 88 4.21 2.56 9.83
N GLU A 89 4.04 2.74 11.15
CA GLU A 89 3.89 4.09 11.72
C GLU A 89 5.16 4.92 11.55
N GLY A 90 6.36 4.31 11.62
CA GLY A 90 7.62 5.02 11.32
C GLY A 90 7.65 5.59 9.90
N LEU A 91 7.27 4.77 8.90
CA LEU A 91 7.18 5.21 7.51
C LEU A 91 6.05 6.23 7.29
N TRP A 92 4.95 6.08 8.02
CA TRP A 92 3.83 7.02 7.97
C TRP A 92 4.23 8.40 8.49
N GLU A 93 4.96 8.46 9.61
CA GLU A 93 5.49 9.72 10.14
C GLU A 93 6.47 10.38 9.16
N GLU A 94 7.35 9.61 8.51
CA GLU A 94 8.24 10.13 7.47
C GLU A 94 7.44 10.73 6.30
N ALA A 95 6.42 10.00 5.82
CA ALA A 95 5.56 10.47 4.75
C ALA A 95 4.85 11.78 5.11
N LEU A 96 4.32 11.89 6.33
CA LEU A 96 3.69 13.11 6.83
C LEU A 96 4.69 14.28 6.94
N GLN A 97 5.96 14.03 7.26
CA GLN A 97 6.98 15.10 7.29
C GLN A 97 7.34 15.56 5.88
N LYS A 98 7.45 14.64 4.92
CA LYS A 98 7.83 14.93 3.53
C LYS A 98 6.74 15.66 2.75
N LEU A 99 5.47 15.34 3.01
CA LEU A 99 4.31 15.86 2.28
C LEU A 99 3.63 17.08 2.93
N ARG A 100 4.30 17.67 3.93
CA ARG A 100 3.88 18.92 4.59
C ARG A 100 4.05 20.15 3.72
#